data_AF-A0AAV7HQ24-F1
#
_entry.id   AF-A0AAV7HQ24-F1
#
_cell.length_a   1.000
_cell.length_b   1.000
_cell.length_c   1.000
_cell.angle_alpha   90.00
_cell.angle_beta   90.00
_cell.angle_gamma   90.00
#
_symmetry.space_group_name_H-M   'P 1'
#
loop_
_entity.id
_entity.type
_entity.pdbx_description
1 polymer ?
#
loop_
_entity_poly.entity_id
_entity_poly.type
_entity_poly.pdbx_seq_one_letter_code
_entity_poly.pdbx_strand_id
1 'polypeptide(L)'
;MASSGEQEFAAATRARVYRHPHSRRFWDERVAARVGEKLAVRLRQIGVSDVRLHLEDGDREPLSLPHHYRRPIASLFYSVERAGVRVDGADELRCDRDLPAG
;
A
#
# COMPACT_ATOMS: atom_id res chain seq x y z
N MET A 1 -7.98 3.76 12.82
CA MET A 1 -8.35 2.86 11.71
C MET A 1 -8.31 3.71 10.44
N ALA A 2 -7.59 3.26 9.40
CA ALA A 2 -7.52 3.93 8.11
C ALA A 2 -8.05 2.96 7.05
N SER A 3 -9.11 3.31 6.33
CA SER A 3 -9.77 2.39 5.38
C SER A 3 -10.17 3.10 4.09
N SER A 4 -10.15 2.36 2.97
CA SER A 4 -10.65 2.81 1.67
C SER A 4 -12.17 3.06 1.65
N GLY A 5 -12.87 2.78 2.76
CA GLY A 5 -14.28 3.12 2.97
C GLY A 5 -14.53 4.51 3.56
N GLU A 6 -13.49 5.28 3.89
CA GLU A 6 -13.67 6.62 4.46
C GLU A 6 -14.22 7.63 3.46
N GLN A 7 -14.91 8.65 3.97
CA GLN A 7 -15.71 9.60 3.19
C GLN A 7 -14.88 10.38 2.17
N GLU A 8 -13.60 10.62 2.46
CA GLU A 8 -12.63 11.25 1.56
C GLU A 8 -12.28 10.38 0.32
N PHE A 9 -12.48 9.06 0.40
CA PHE A 9 -12.26 8.11 -0.69
C PHE A 9 -13.56 7.65 -1.35
N ALA A 10 -14.70 7.84 -0.68
CA ALA A 10 -16.01 7.37 -1.14
C ALA A 10 -16.39 7.90 -2.53
N ALA A 11 -16.02 9.14 -2.87
CA ALA A 11 -16.28 9.72 -4.19
C ALA A 11 -15.47 9.03 -5.30
N ALA A 12 -14.18 8.78 -5.07
CA ALA A 12 -13.31 8.07 -6.01
C ALA A 12 -13.72 6.59 -6.17
N THR A 13 -14.10 5.95 -5.06
CA THR A 13 -14.64 4.59 -5.03
C THR A 13 -15.95 4.50 -5.82
N ARG A 14 -16.91 5.40 -5.58
CA ARG A 14 -18.18 5.43 -6.34
C ARG A 14 -17.95 5.65 -7.83
N ALA A 15 -17.08 6.59 -8.20
CA ALA A 15 -16.79 6.86 -9.61
C ALA A 15 -16.22 5.64 -10.36
N ARG A 16 -15.41 4.82 -9.69
CA ARG A 16 -14.86 3.56 -10.26
C ARG A 16 -15.91 2.45 -10.37
N VAL A 17 -16.79 2.32 -9.39
CA VAL A 17 -17.91 1.35 -9.41
C VAL A 17 -18.81 1.54 -10.63
N TYR A 18 -19.18 2.79 -10.93
CA TYR A 18 -20.14 3.07 -12.00
C TYR A 18 -19.53 3.10 -13.40
N ARG A 19 -18.21 3.30 -13.53
CA ARG A 19 -17.58 3.45 -14.84
C ARG A 19 -17.15 2.12 -15.46
N HIS A 20 -16.71 1.14 -14.67
CA HIS A 20 -16.18 -0.14 -15.16
C HIS A 20 -16.68 -1.30 -14.28
N PRO A 21 -17.80 -1.98 -14.62
CA PRO A 21 -18.39 -3.01 -13.76
C PRO A 21 -17.48 -4.23 -13.51
N HIS A 22 -16.40 -4.40 -14.27
CA HIS A 22 -15.44 -5.49 -14.12
C HIS A 22 -14.03 -5.08 -13.65
N SER A 23 -13.69 -3.79 -13.52
CA SER A 23 -12.38 -3.39 -12.98
C SER A 23 -12.48 -2.95 -11.52
N ARG A 24 -12.63 -3.93 -10.61
CA ARG A 24 -12.63 -3.75 -9.15
C ARG A 24 -11.26 -3.38 -8.55
N ARG A 25 -10.39 -2.65 -9.26
CA ARG A 25 -9.11 -2.18 -8.70
C ARG A 25 -9.32 -0.90 -7.87
N PHE A 26 -9.93 -1.09 -6.71
CA PHE A 26 -10.00 -0.07 -5.64
C PHE A 26 -8.66 0.12 -4.95
N TRP A 27 -7.79 -0.89 -5.05
CA TRP A 27 -6.46 -0.91 -4.47
C TRP A 27 -5.42 -0.75 -5.59
N ASP A 28 -5.09 0.50 -5.92
CA ASP A 28 -4.01 0.83 -6.84
C ASP A 28 -2.87 1.54 -6.10
N GLU A 29 -1.77 1.78 -6.81
CA GLU A 29 -0.58 2.44 -6.24
C GLU A 29 -0.88 3.83 -5.66
N ARG A 30 -1.81 4.59 -6.24
CA ARG A 30 -2.15 5.95 -5.78
C ARG A 30 -2.96 5.93 -4.50
N VAL A 31 -3.97 5.06 -4.44
CA VAL A 31 -4.78 4.85 -3.24
C VAL A 31 -3.90 4.33 -2.12
N ALA A 32 -3.03 3.36 -2.42
CA ALA A 32 -2.11 2.79 -1.44
C ALA A 32 -1.09 3.81 -0.91
N ALA A 33 -0.53 4.68 -1.78
CA ALA A 33 0.34 5.77 -1.35
C ALA A 33 -0.37 6.75 -0.40
N ARG A 34 -1.60 7.15 -0.74
CA ARG A 34 -2.39 8.07 0.09
C ARG A 34 -2.72 7.47 1.46
N VAL A 35 -3.05 6.18 1.48
CA VAL A 35 -3.29 5.45 2.74
C VAL A 35 -1.99 5.39 3.56
N GLY A 36 -0.84 5.15 2.92
CA GLY A 36 0.47 5.14 3.58
C GLY A 36 0.83 6.48 4.24
N GLU A 37 0.63 7.59 3.52
CA GLU A 37 0.81 8.95 4.05
C GLU A 37 -0.03 9.16 5.33
N LYS A 38 -1.32 8.83 5.26
CA LYS A 38 -2.25 8.99 6.39
C LYS A 38 -1.88 8.08 7.56
N LEU A 39 -1.49 6.84 7.26
CA LEU A 39 -1.03 5.88 8.26
C LEU A 39 0.19 6.42 9.00
N ALA A 40 1.20 6.94 8.30
CA ALA A 40 2.39 7.50 8.91
C ALA A 40 2.08 8.69 9.83
N VAL A 41 1.17 9.59 9.43
CA VAL A 41 0.71 10.68 10.30
C VAL A 41 0.12 10.14 11.60
N ARG A 42 -0.70 9.09 11.53
CA ARG A 42 -1.32 8.49 12.71
C ARG A 42 -0.31 7.76 13.59
N LEU A 43 0.63 7.02 13.01
CA LEU A 43 1.71 6.35 13.73
C LEU A 43 2.56 7.37 14.50
N ARG A 44 2.92 8.47 13.86
CA ARG A 44 3.68 9.54 14.50
C ARG A 44 2.90 10.24 15.61
N GLN A 45 1.58 10.42 15.46
CA GLN A 45 0.72 10.99 16.51
C GLN A 45 0.70 10.14 17.79
N ILE A 46 0.86 8.83 17.67
CA ILE A 46 0.94 7.91 18.81
C ILE A 46 2.38 7.62 19.26
N GLY A 47 3.38 8.31 18.68
CA GLY A 47 4.79 8.16 19.04
C GLY A 47 5.48 6.93 18.43
N VAL A 48 4.87 6.27 17.44
CA VAL A 48 5.48 5.15 16.72
C VAL A 48 6.32 5.66 15.55
N SER A 49 7.61 5.35 15.56
CA SER A 49 8.58 5.71 14.51
C SER A 49 9.04 4.55 13.64
N ASP A 50 8.83 3.31 14.10
CA ASP A 50 9.35 2.11 13.47
C ASP A 50 8.26 1.03 13.44
N VAL A 51 8.06 0.42 12.26
CA VAL A 51 7.08 -0.66 12.05
C VAL A 51 7.76 -1.78 11.27
N ARG A 52 7.51 -3.02 11.67
CA ARG A 52 7.98 -4.20 10.93
C ARG A 52 6.86 -4.82 10.14
N LEU A 53 7.15 -5.16 8.90
CA LEU A 53 6.27 -5.98 8.10
C LEU A 53 6.44 -7.44 8.45
N HIS A 54 5.37 -8.00 9.00
CA HIS A 54 5.21 -9.44 9.12
C HIS A 54 4.20 -9.88 8.06
N LEU A 55 4.71 -10.41 6.95
CA LEU A 55 3.90 -11.15 6.00
C LEU A 55 3.79 -12.59 6.52
N GLU A 56 2.99 -12.79 7.58
CA GLU A 56 2.68 -14.13 8.08
C GLU A 56 1.65 -14.78 7.15
N ASP A 57 2.14 -15.45 6.11
CA ASP A 57 1.46 -16.58 5.50
C ASP A 57 2.50 -17.68 5.35
N GLY A 58 2.36 -18.76 6.14
CA GLY A 58 3.26 -19.90 6.14
C GLY A 58 3.61 -20.34 4.71
N ASP A 59 4.91 -20.44 4.42
CA ASP A 59 5.46 -20.96 3.17
C ASP A 59 5.22 -20.12 1.89
N ARG A 60 4.93 -18.82 2.02
CA ARG A 60 4.81 -17.92 0.87
C ARG A 60 5.73 -16.71 1.02
N GLU A 61 6.92 -16.80 0.42
CA GLU A 61 7.77 -15.62 0.18
C GLU A 61 6.91 -14.46 -0.36
N PRO A 62 7.25 -13.19 -0.09
CA PRO A 62 6.62 -11.98 -0.66
C PRO A 62 6.35 -12.06 -2.17
N LEU A 63 7.12 -12.92 -2.85
CA LEU A 63 7.02 -13.37 -4.24
C LEU A 63 5.85 -14.33 -4.55
N SER A 64 4.95 -14.60 -3.60
CA SER A 64 3.77 -15.45 -3.79
C SER A 64 2.48 -14.65 -3.92
N LEU A 65 2.49 -13.37 -3.53
CA LEU A 65 1.38 -12.48 -3.85
C LEU A 65 1.33 -12.28 -5.36
N PRO A 66 0.15 -12.32 -5.99
CA PRO A 66 0.01 -11.96 -7.39
C PRO A 66 0.61 -10.57 -7.66
N HIS A 67 1.31 -10.44 -8.78
CA HIS A 67 2.03 -9.22 -9.20
C HIS A 67 1.23 -7.92 -9.02
N HIS A 68 -0.08 -7.99 -9.29
CA HIS A 68 -0.98 -6.85 -9.18
C HIS A 68 -1.25 -6.35 -7.76
N TYR A 69 -0.97 -7.14 -6.73
CA TYR A 69 -1.03 -6.70 -5.33
C TYR A 69 0.30 -6.15 -4.82
N ARG A 70 1.43 -6.59 -5.39
CA ARG A 70 2.77 -6.14 -4.95
C ARG A 70 2.97 -4.65 -5.14
N ARG A 71 2.60 -4.12 -6.31
CA ARG A 71 2.78 -2.70 -6.64
C ARG A 71 2.05 -1.75 -5.67
N PRO A 72 0.75 -1.92 -5.38
CA PRO A 72 0.08 -1.15 -4.34
C PRO A 72 0.73 -1.27 -2.96
N ILE A 73 1.09 -2.48 -2.54
CA ILE A 73 1.70 -2.73 -1.22
C ILE A 73 3.06 -2.01 -1.11
N ALA A 74 3.90 -2.11 -2.13
CA ALA A 74 5.16 -1.39 -2.20
C ALA A 74 4.95 0.14 -2.16
N SER A 75 3.97 0.66 -2.89
CA SER A 75 3.62 2.09 -2.90
C SER A 75 3.16 2.60 -1.52
N LEU A 76 2.42 1.78 -0.77
CA LEU A 76 2.00 2.10 0.59
C LEU A 76 3.19 2.26 1.53
N PHE A 77 4.10 1.28 1.57
CA PHE A 77 5.25 1.33 2.49
C PHE A 77 6.27 2.38 2.11
N TYR A 78 6.51 2.58 0.81
CA TYR A 78 7.34 3.68 0.34
C TYR A 78 6.80 5.04 0.81
N SER A 79 5.48 5.23 0.78
CA SER A 79 4.83 6.44 1.26
C SER A 79 4.96 6.62 2.78
N VAL A 80 4.86 5.53 3.55
CA VAL A 80 5.07 5.52 5.01
C VAL A 80 6.50 5.93 5.36
N GLU A 81 7.50 5.36 4.69
CA GLU A 81 8.92 5.70 4.86
C GLU A 81 9.19 7.16 4.51
N ARG A 82 8.65 7.64 3.39
CA ARG A 82 8.75 9.04 2.97
C ARG A 82 8.16 10.02 3.98
N ALA A 83 7.17 9.60 4.76
CA ALA A 83 6.53 10.40 5.80
C ALA A 83 7.26 10.32 7.17
N GLY A 84 8.38 9.61 7.24
CA GLY A 84 9.30 9.60 8.38
C GLY A 84 9.09 8.45 9.37
N VAL A 85 8.43 7.37 8.96
CA VAL A 85 8.29 6.13 9.76
C VAL A 85 9.12 5.04 9.09
N ARG A 86 10.06 4.43 9.83
CA ARG A 86 10.89 3.34 9.31
C ARG A 86 10.05 2.08 9.14
N VAL A 87 10.26 1.40 8.01
CA VAL A 87 9.56 0.15 7.69
C VAL A 87 10.57 -0.95 7.43
N ASP A 88 10.70 -1.90 8.37
CA ASP A 88 11.52 -3.09 8.19
C ASP A 88 10.75 -4.13 7.35
N GLY A 89 11.42 -4.77 6.38
CA GLY A 89 10.83 -5.82 5.52
C GLY A 89 10.17 -5.30 4.24
N ALA A 90 10.20 -3.99 3.97
CA ALA A 90 9.66 -3.42 2.74
C ALA A 90 10.54 -3.72 1.50
N ASP A 91 11.81 -4.06 1.69
CA ASP A 91 12.76 -4.36 0.61
C ASP A 91 12.36 -5.56 -0.24
N GLU A 92 11.74 -6.57 0.36
CA GLU A 92 11.32 -7.79 -0.33
C GLU A 92 10.17 -7.53 -1.32
N LEU A 93 9.50 -6.38 -1.20
CA LEU A 93 8.45 -5.91 -2.09
C LEU A 93 8.97 -4.99 -3.21
N ARG A 94 10.23 -4.53 -3.12
CA ARG A 94 10.85 -3.61 -4.09
C ARG A 94 11.35 -4.31 -5.37
N CYS A 95 11.44 -5.64 -5.38
CA CYS A 95 11.94 -6.43 -6.52
C CYS A 95 11.21 -6.21 -7.86
N ASP A 96 10.05 -5.56 -7.88
CA ASP A 96 9.32 -5.24 -9.13
C ASP A 96 9.56 -3.82 -9.67
N ARG A 97 10.30 -2.97 -8.93
CA ARG A 97 10.57 -1.57 -9.34
C ARG A 97 11.86 -1.42 -10.16
N ASP A 98 12.75 -2.41 -10.11
CA ASP A 98 14.08 -2.43 -10.72
C ASP A 98 14.17 -3.33 -11.97
N LEU A 99 13.09 -3.48 -12.74
CA LEU A 99 13.21 -3.99 -14.12
C LEU A 99 13.54 -2.80 -15.03
N PRO A 100 14.80 -2.65 -15.51
CA PRO A 100 15.09 -1.68 -16.56
C PRO A 100 14.24 -2.07 -17.78
N ALA A 101 13.58 -1.06 -18.37
CA ALA A 101 12.97 -1.21 -19.68
C ALA A 101 14.08 -1.54 -20.68
N GLY A 102 14.21 -2.82 -21.03
CA GLY A 102 14.97 -3.30 -22.17
C GLY A 102 14.12 -3.29 -23.43
#